data_AF-A0A1F6NX02-F1
#
_entry.id   AF-A0A1F6NX02-F1
#
_cell.length_a   1.000
_cell.length_b   1.000
_cell.length_c   1.000
_cell.angle_alpha   90.00
_cell.angle_beta   90.00
_cell.angle_gamma   90.00
#
_symmetry.space_group_name_H-M   'P 1'
#
loop_
_entity.id
_entity.type
_entity.pdbx_description
1 polymer ?
#
loop_
_entity_poly.entity_id
_entity_poly.type
_entity_poly.pdbx_seq_one_letter_code
_entity_poly.pdbx_strand_id
1 'polypeptide(L)'
;MLTQRQNAILEYLQKNGEAPQSSILAEIATKFDAISKPTILRDLEALLIANLIIKKGKARAVVYLPKISNPLLYYYSPDVYFKKSQDQRDIKEKFNWEIFNWFENVFTSSELTRLEKINNEYQTKRTRLSPIALKKELERLTIEISWKSSRLEGNTYSLFETETLIKEAREASGHNKKEAIMILNHKVAFDYILSDPTKFKLLKPIKIRDVHSLLIKDLDVPDNWRSILVRIIGTNYQPIDNRFQIEDAVAKIVEVINKTKSPPEKALFALALIAYTQPFVDGNKRTSRIVANALLLANDWCPMSLRSLDETEYKKAMLLFYEQNSLAYLKELFIQQFEFAVKNYF
;
A
#
# COMPACT_ATOMS: atom_id res chain seq x y z
N MET A 1 2.29 -17.54 14.78
CA MET A 1 1.00 -17.11 14.21
C MET A 1 0.00 -17.02 15.36
N LEU A 2 -0.72 -15.91 15.50
CA LEU A 2 -1.65 -15.70 16.62
C LEU A 2 -2.90 -16.58 16.48
N THR A 3 -3.47 -17.04 17.59
CA THR A 3 -4.76 -17.73 17.60
C THR A 3 -5.90 -16.75 17.28
N GLN A 4 -7.09 -17.24 16.88
CA GLN A 4 -8.26 -16.39 16.65
C GLN A 4 -8.61 -15.54 17.89
N ARG A 5 -8.46 -16.11 19.09
CA ARG A 5 -8.72 -15.41 20.35
C ARG A 5 -7.66 -14.35 20.66
N GLN A 6 -6.38 -14.63 20.39
CA GLN A 6 -5.31 -13.64 20.52
C GLN A 6 -5.48 -12.45 19.57
N ASN A 7 -5.89 -12.70 18.32
CA ASN A 7 -6.23 -11.62 17.39
C ASN A 7 -7.41 -10.79 17.92
N ALA A 8 -8.48 -11.42 18.40
CA ALA A 8 -9.64 -10.72 18.96
C ALA A 8 -9.27 -9.85 20.18
N ILE A 9 -8.37 -10.33 21.06
CA ILE A 9 -7.87 -9.54 22.20
C ILE A 9 -7.08 -8.33 21.71
N LEU A 10 -6.18 -8.52 20.75
CA LEU A 10 -5.36 -7.44 20.20
C LEU A 10 -6.22 -6.37 19.52
N GLU A 11 -7.17 -6.78 18.68
CA GLU A 11 -8.12 -5.88 18.00
C GLU A 11 -8.95 -5.08 19.01
N TYR A 12 -9.42 -5.72 20.09
CA TYR A 12 -10.14 -5.03 21.16
C TYR A 12 -9.28 -3.97 21.85
N LEU A 13 -8.02 -4.29 22.16
CA LEU A 13 -7.10 -3.35 22.79
C LEU A 13 -6.72 -2.19 21.88
N GLN A 14 -6.53 -2.45 20.59
CA GLN A 14 -6.26 -1.42 19.58
C GLN A 14 -7.42 -0.42 19.45
N LYS A 15 -8.67 -0.90 19.51
CA LYS A 15 -9.85 -0.03 19.42
C LYS A 15 -10.12 0.77 20.69
N ASN A 16 -9.84 0.21 21.87
CA ASN A 16 -10.21 0.81 23.15
C ASN A 16 -9.05 1.51 23.88
N GLY A 17 -7.81 1.37 23.38
CA GLY A 17 -6.62 2.02 23.93
C GLY A 17 -6.06 1.32 25.18
N GLU A 18 -6.84 1.17 26.25
CA GLU A 18 -6.42 0.37 27.41
C GLU A 18 -7.60 -0.35 28.04
N ALA A 19 -7.37 -1.55 28.56
CA ALA A 19 -8.42 -2.32 29.24
C ALA A 19 -7.86 -3.20 30.37
N PRO A 20 -8.60 -3.33 31.48
CA PRO A 20 -8.29 -4.34 32.50
C PRO A 20 -8.63 -5.75 31.99
N GLN A 21 -8.00 -6.76 32.59
CA GLN A 21 -8.24 -8.17 32.24
C GLN A 21 -9.72 -8.56 32.31
N SER A 22 -10.49 -7.98 33.23
CA SER A 22 -11.92 -8.24 33.39
C SER A 22 -12.73 -7.79 32.17
N SER A 23 -12.46 -6.61 31.63
CA SER A 23 -13.15 -6.09 30.44
C SER A 23 -12.79 -6.89 29.19
N ILE A 24 -11.51 -7.27 29.06
CA ILE A 24 -11.04 -8.14 27.97
C ILE A 24 -11.75 -9.50 28.05
N LEU A 25 -11.84 -10.09 29.24
CA LEU A 25 -12.54 -11.36 29.42
C LEU A 25 -14.03 -11.24 29.06
N ALA A 26 -14.70 -10.18 29.50
CA ALA A 26 -16.11 -9.95 29.22
C ALA A 26 -16.38 -9.83 27.71
N GLU A 27 -15.59 -9.02 27.00
CA GLU A 27 -15.69 -8.88 25.54
C GLU A 27 -15.45 -10.21 24.83
N ILE A 28 -14.37 -10.90 25.19
CA ILE A 28 -13.94 -12.10 24.47
C ILE A 28 -14.91 -13.26 24.71
N ALA A 29 -15.55 -13.33 25.89
CA ALA A 29 -16.61 -14.28 26.20
C ALA A 29 -17.89 -14.09 25.36
N THR A 30 -18.09 -12.93 24.72
CA THR A 30 -19.21 -12.75 23.77
C THR A 30 -18.96 -13.42 22.42
N LYS A 31 -17.70 -13.78 22.11
CA LYS A 31 -17.28 -14.27 20.78
C LYS A 31 -16.81 -15.71 20.76
N PHE A 32 -16.42 -16.27 21.90
CA PHE A 32 -15.96 -17.66 21.98
C PHE A 32 -16.53 -18.35 23.22
N ASP A 33 -16.84 -19.64 23.07
CA ASP A 33 -17.32 -20.47 24.18
C ASP A 33 -16.19 -20.89 25.13
N ALA A 34 -16.56 -21.29 26.35
CA ALA A 34 -15.68 -21.90 27.36
C ALA A 34 -14.43 -21.06 27.73
N ILE A 35 -14.59 -19.73 27.86
CA ILE A 35 -13.49 -18.83 28.24
C ILE A 35 -13.36 -18.71 29.75
N SER A 36 -12.16 -19.01 30.25
CA SER A 36 -11.80 -18.82 31.65
C SER A 36 -10.76 -17.72 31.82
N LYS A 37 -10.67 -17.16 33.04
CA LYS A 37 -9.63 -16.19 33.39
C LYS A 37 -8.20 -16.72 33.16
N PRO A 38 -7.84 -17.97 33.53
CA PRO A 38 -6.55 -18.54 33.17
C PRO A 38 -6.27 -18.57 31.67
N THR A 39 -7.29 -18.85 30.85
CA THR A 39 -7.15 -18.86 29.38
C THR A 39 -6.75 -17.48 28.85
N ILE A 40 -7.47 -16.42 29.27
CA ILE A 40 -7.16 -15.05 28.85
C ILE A 40 -5.77 -14.61 29.33
N LEU A 41 -5.35 -15.00 30.55
CA LEU A 41 -4.01 -14.67 31.04
C LEU A 41 -2.91 -15.29 30.18
N ARG A 42 -3.06 -16.54 29.72
CA ARG A 42 -2.09 -17.17 28.79
C ARG A 42 -2.03 -16.45 27.45
N ASP A 43 -3.16 -16.01 26.92
CA ASP A 43 -3.17 -15.27 25.65
C ASP A 43 -2.56 -13.87 25.79
N LEU A 44 -2.84 -13.17 26.89
CA LEU A 44 -2.20 -11.88 27.19
C LEU A 44 -0.69 -12.04 27.37
N GLU A 45 -0.25 -13.12 28.02
CA GLU A 45 1.17 -13.45 28.14
C GLU A 45 1.81 -13.72 26.78
N ALA A 46 1.16 -14.50 25.91
CA ALA A 46 1.62 -14.73 24.55
C ALA A 46 1.74 -13.42 23.74
N LEU A 47 0.76 -12.51 23.87
CA LEU A 47 0.78 -11.19 23.21
C LEU A 47 1.86 -10.27 23.79
N LEU A 48 2.16 -10.36 25.09
CA LEU A 48 3.27 -9.64 25.72
C LEU A 48 4.62 -10.18 25.22
N ILE A 49 4.78 -11.50 25.13
CA ILE A 49 6.00 -12.15 24.60
C ILE A 49 6.20 -11.77 23.12
N ALA A 50 5.12 -11.74 22.35
CA ALA A 50 5.14 -11.27 20.96
C ALA A 50 5.36 -9.74 20.83
N ASN A 51 5.46 -9.00 21.95
CA ASN A 51 5.66 -7.55 22.02
C ASN A 51 4.57 -6.74 21.29
N LEU A 52 3.34 -7.25 21.26
CA LEU A 52 2.18 -6.63 20.62
C LEU A 52 1.37 -5.76 21.57
N ILE A 53 1.45 -6.04 22.87
CA ILE A 53 0.79 -5.28 23.94
C ILE A 53 1.78 -4.94 25.05
N ILE A 54 1.41 -4.00 25.92
CA ILE A 54 2.15 -3.61 27.11
C ILE A 54 1.23 -3.77 28.32
N LYS A 55 1.81 -4.14 29.46
CA LYS A 55 1.14 -4.21 30.76
C LYS A 55 1.55 -3.00 31.61
N LYS A 56 0.58 -2.24 32.13
CA LYS A 56 0.80 -1.08 33.01
C LYS A 56 0.05 -1.27 34.32
N GLY A 57 0.59 -0.70 35.41
CA GLY A 57 -0.01 -0.76 36.75
C GLY A 57 0.45 -1.96 37.59
N LYS A 58 -0.06 -2.04 38.82
CA LYS A 58 0.28 -3.10 39.80
C LYS A 58 -1.00 -3.68 40.43
N ALA A 59 -0.95 -4.97 40.76
CA ALA A 59 -2.03 -5.71 41.41
C ALA A 59 -3.40 -5.50 40.73
N ARG A 60 -4.37 -4.89 41.41
CA ARG A 60 -5.74 -4.68 40.91
C ARG A 60 -5.84 -3.56 39.85
N ALA A 61 -4.83 -2.69 39.74
CA ALA A 61 -4.77 -1.60 38.77
C ALA A 61 -4.06 -1.99 37.47
N VAL A 62 -3.89 -3.29 37.21
CA VAL A 62 -3.25 -3.78 35.98
C VAL A 62 -4.18 -3.57 34.79
N VAL A 63 -3.68 -2.85 33.79
CA VAL A 63 -4.31 -2.70 32.48
C VAL A 63 -3.34 -3.12 31.37
N TYR A 64 -3.92 -3.54 30.26
CA TYR A 64 -3.21 -3.90 29.05
C TYR A 64 -3.55 -2.88 27.97
N LEU A 65 -2.55 -2.52 27.16
CA LEU A 65 -2.68 -1.54 26.08
C LEU A 65 -1.89 -2.04 24.86
N PRO A 66 -2.28 -1.68 23.62
CA PRO A 66 -1.52 -2.05 22.45
C PRO A 66 -0.15 -1.34 22.51
N LYS A 67 0.90 -2.04 22.05
CA LYS A 67 2.24 -1.43 21.91
C LYS A 67 2.21 -0.28 20.90
N ILE A 68 1.44 -0.47 19.84
CA ILE A 68 1.29 0.47 18.73
C ILE A 68 0.03 1.29 18.97
N SER A 69 0.20 2.60 19.10
CA SER A 69 -0.92 3.55 19.26
C SER A 69 -1.41 4.12 17.93
N ASN A 70 -0.55 4.21 16.91
CA ASN A 70 -0.93 4.75 15.59
C ASN A 70 -1.93 3.80 14.88
N PRO A 71 -3.16 4.25 14.56
CA PRO A 71 -4.17 3.42 13.90
C PRO A 71 -3.74 2.87 12.53
N LEU A 72 -2.88 3.57 11.79
CA LEU A 72 -2.33 3.06 10.52
C LEU A 72 -1.48 1.80 10.70
N LEU A 73 -1.00 1.54 11.91
CA LEU A 73 -0.12 0.43 12.20
C LEU A 73 -0.82 -0.68 13.00
N TYR A 74 -2.14 -0.61 13.17
CA TYR A 74 -2.89 -1.67 13.81
C TYR A 74 -2.79 -2.97 13.01
N TYR A 75 -2.28 -4.01 13.65
CA TYR A 75 -2.16 -5.33 13.04
C TYR A 75 -3.52 -6.02 12.93
N TYR A 76 -3.85 -6.46 11.72
CA TYR A 76 -4.94 -7.39 11.44
C TYR A 76 -4.34 -8.58 10.70
N SER A 77 -4.59 -9.80 11.18
CA SER A 77 -4.12 -11.00 10.50
C SER A 77 -4.89 -11.18 9.18
N PRO A 78 -4.24 -11.13 8.01
CA PRO A 78 -4.93 -11.26 6.73
C PRO A 78 -5.67 -12.60 6.61
N ASP A 79 -5.06 -13.69 7.07
CA ASP A 79 -5.65 -15.03 7.02
C ASP A 79 -6.89 -15.17 7.90
N VAL A 80 -7.00 -14.40 8.99
CA VAL A 80 -8.20 -14.40 9.84
C VAL A 80 -9.24 -13.45 9.28
N TYR A 81 -8.81 -12.27 8.85
CA TYR A 81 -9.70 -11.22 8.36
C TYR A 81 -10.44 -11.63 7.08
N PHE A 82 -9.74 -12.23 6.12
CA PHE A 82 -10.31 -12.66 4.83
C PHE A 82 -10.94 -14.06 4.84
N LYS A 83 -10.91 -14.79 5.98
CA LYS A 83 -11.75 -15.98 6.16
C LYS A 83 -13.24 -15.63 6.27
N LYS A 84 -13.54 -14.42 6.72
CA LYS A 84 -14.91 -13.90 6.78
C LYS A 84 -15.35 -13.45 5.38
N SER A 85 -16.60 -13.74 5.02
CA SER A 85 -17.21 -13.19 3.82
C SER A 85 -17.29 -11.66 3.91
N GLN A 86 -17.41 -10.98 2.77
CA GLN A 86 -17.45 -9.51 2.68
C GLN A 86 -18.47 -8.89 3.66
N ASP A 87 -19.66 -9.48 3.79
CA ASP A 87 -20.74 -8.96 4.64
C ASP A 87 -20.53 -9.25 6.14
N GLN A 88 -19.59 -10.13 6.49
CA GLN A 88 -19.24 -10.48 7.86
C GLN A 88 -17.96 -9.78 8.35
N ARG A 89 -17.24 -9.09 7.46
CA ARG A 89 -16.09 -8.30 7.84
C ARG A 89 -16.58 -7.04 8.55
N ASP A 90 -15.87 -6.68 9.61
CA ASP A 90 -16.01 -5.35 10.19
C ASP A 90 -15.37 -4.38 9.18
N ILE A 91 -16.12 -3.43 8.63
CA ILE A 91 -15.66 -2.56 7.54
C ILE A 91 -15.98 -1.12 7.90
N LYS A 92 -14.98 -0.24 7.77
CA LYS A 92 -15.21 1.21 7.67
C LYS A 92 -15.80 1.51 6.30
N GLU A 93 -17.13 1.53 6.21
CA GLU A 93 -17.85 1.61 4.93
C GLU A 93 -17.65 2.92 4.16
N LYS A 94 -17.25 4.00 4.82
CA LYS A 94 -17.11 5.34 4.21
C LYS A 94 -15.67 5.84 4.29
N PHE A 95 -15.33 6.77 3.39
CA PHE A 95 -14.05 7.48 3.44
C PHE A 95 -13.84 8.13 4.82
N ASN A 96 -12.71 7.81 5.44
CA ASN A 96 -12.35 8.31 6.75
C ASN A 96 -11.42 9.52 6.63
N TRP A 97 -11.94 10.72 6.91
CA TRP A 97 -11.16 11.96 6.88
C TRP A 97 -10.11 12.08 7.99
N GLU A 98 -10.27 11.36 9.10
CA GLU A 98 -9.30 11.38 10.20
C GLU A 98 -7.97 10.70 9.82
N ILE A 99 -7.96 9.90 8.74
CA ILE A 99 -6.77 9.17 8.29
C ILE A 99 -5.57 10.09 8.05
N PHE A 100 -5.82 11.33 7.60
CA PHE A 100 -4.78 12.32 7.34
C PHE A 100 -4.00 12.75 8.59
N ASN A 101 -4.53 12.49 9.79
CA ASN A 101 -3.88 12.82 11.07
C ASN A 101 -2.92 11.73 11.56
N TRP A 102 -2.83 10.59 10.86
CA TRP A 102 -2.13 9.40 11.36
C TRP A 102 -0.81 9.09 10.62
N PHE A 103 -0.39 9.93 9.68
CA PHE A 103 0.80 9.69 8.84
C PHE A 103 2.14 10.08 9.49
N GLU A 104 2.16 10.29 10.79
CA GLU A 104 3.39 10.51 11.56
C GLU A 104 3.92 9.21 12.16
N ASN A 105 5.25 9.04 12.17
CA ASN A 105 5.93 7.89 12.77
C ASN A 105 5.44 6.52 12.25
N VAL A 106 5.13 6.43 10.95
CA VAL A 106 4.67 5.17 10.31
C VAL A 106 5.82 4.16 10.17
N PHE A 107 7.03 4.66 9.89
CA PHE A 107 8.24 3.86 9.94
C PHE A 107 9.01 4.13 11.23
N THR A 108 9.54 3.06 11.81
CA THR A 108 10.48 3.16 12.91
C THR A 108 11.84 3.64 12.42
N SER A 109 12.64 4.24 13.30
CA SER A 109 14.01 4.66 12.95
C SER A 109 14.86 3.50 12.44
N SER A 110 14.69 2.30 13.01
CA SER A 110 15.38 1.08 12.56
C SER A 110 15.00 0.67 11.14
N GLU A 111 13.71 0.72 10.79
CA GLU A 111 13.25 0.46 9.42
C GLU A 111 13.82 1.48 8.44
N LEU A 112 13.81 2.77 8.79
CA LEU A 112 14.34 3.83 7.93
C LEU A 112 15.86 3.68 7.71
N THR A 113 16.64 3.45 8.76
CA THR A 113 18.08 3.21 8.67
C THR A 113 18.39 1.97 7.81
N ARG A 114 17.60 0.90 7.95
CA ARG A 114 17.73 -0.30 7.10
C ARG A 114 17.49 0.03 5.63
N LEU A 115 16.39 0.71 5.31
CA LEU A 115 16.05 1.10 3.94
C LEU A 115 17.08 2.05 3.32
N GLU A 116 17.60 3.00 4.11
CA GLU A 116 18.65 3.91 3.67
C GLU A 116 19.95 3.17 3.34
N LYS A 117 20.36 2.22 4.20
CA LYS A 117 21.52 1.35 3.93
C LYS A 117 21.35 0.61 2.60
N ILE A 118 20.18 0.00 2.37
CA ILE A 118 19.86 -0.71 1.13
C ILE A 118 19.89 0.27 -0.05
N ASN A 119 19.34 1.48 0.09
CA ASN A 119 19.38 2.47 -0.99
C ASN A 119 20.81 2.92 -1.33
N ASN A 120 21.69 3.02 -0.33
CA ASN A 120 23.11 3.35 -0.55
C ASN A 120 23.83 2.26 -1.38
N GLU A 121 23.46 0.99 -1.20
CA GLU A 121 23.95 -0.10 -2.06
C GLU A 121 23.50 0.14 -3.51
N TYR A 122 22.21 0.43 -3.74
CA TYR A 122 21.70 0.79 -5.06
C TYR A 122 22.45 1.98 -5.68
N GLN A 123 22.66 3.07 -4.93
CA GLN A 123 23.39 4.23 -5.44
C GLN A 123 24.83 3.90 -5.82
N THR A 124 25.49 3.05 -5.02
CA THR A 124 26.85 2.56 -5.31
C THR A 124 26.90 1.72 -6.58
N LYS A 125 25.92 0.84 -6.79
CA LYS A 125 25.85 0.03 -8.01
C LYS A 125 25.56 0.91 -9.23
N ARG A 126 24.59 1.82 -9.11
CA ARG A 126 24.20 2.76 -10.16
C ARG A 126 25.37 3.62 -10.64
N THR A 127 26.23 4.09 -9.74
CA THR A 127 27.40 4.92 -10.13
C THR A 127 28.49 4.14 -10.87
N ARG A 128 28.51 2.80 -10.75
CA ARG A 128 29.45 1.93 -11.48
C ARG A 128 28.97 1.56 -12.88
N LEU A 129 27.69 1.79 -13.19
CA LEU A 129 27.13 1.46 -14.50
C LEU A 129 27.52 2.51 -15.54
N SER A 130 27.91 2.05 -16.73
CA SER A 130 28.03 2.93 -17.89
C SER A 130 26.65 3.48 -18.28
N PRO A 131 26.56 4.62 -19.00
CA PRO A 131 25.29 5.15 -19.47
C PRO A 131 24.46 4.13 -20.27
N ILE A 132 25.14 3.27 -21.05
CA ILE A 132 24.50 2.21 -21.84
C ILE A 132 23.94 1.11 -20.92
N ALA A 133 24.71 0.68 -19.91
CA ALA A 133 24.27 -0.34 -18.96
C ALA A 133 23.09 0.17 -18.11
N LEU A 134 23.17 1.42 -17.64
CA LEU A 134 22.07 2.06 -16.90
C LEU A 134 20.79 2.13 -17.74
N LYS A 135 20.90 2.52 -19.02
CA LYS A 135 19.74 2.55 -19.92
C LYS A 135 19.10 1.16 -20.07
N LYS A 136 19.90 0.09 -20.20
CA LYS A 136 19.40 -1.29 -20.27
C LYS A 136 18.69 -1.73 -18.99
N GLU A 137 19.25 -1.42 -17.82
CA GLU A 137 18.62 -1.75 -16.54
C GLU A 137 17.30 -0.99 -16.35
N LEU A 138 17.25 0.29 -16.72
CA LEU A 138 16.01 1.07 -16.70
C LEU A 138 14.97 0.51 -17.68
N GLU A 139 15.36 0.13 -18.90
CA GLU A 139 14.46 -0.51 -19.86
C GLU A 139 13.88 -1.83 -19.32
N ARG A 140 14.72 -2.69 -18.74
CA ARG A 140 14.28 -3.93 -18.09
C ARG A 140 13.27 -3.65 -16.98
N LEU A 141 13.56 -2.66 -16.14
CA LEU A 141 12.66 -2.25 -15.07
C LEU A 141 11.32 -1.72 -15.62
N THR A 142 11.35 -0.91 -16.68
CA THR A 142 10.14 -0.38 -17.34
C THR A 142 9.25 -1.51 -17.83
N ILE A 143 9.82 -2.54 -18.47
CA ILE A 143 9.06 -3.71 -18.96
C ILE A 143 8.41 -4.44 -17.79
N GLU A 144 9.17 -4.70 -16.72
CA GLU A 144 8.67 -5.46 -15.58
C GLU A 144 7.61 -4.71 -14.77
N ILE A 145 7.76 -3.40 -14.57
CA ILE A 145 6.73 -2.55 -13.94
C ILE A 145 5.47 -2.52 -14.79
N SER A 146 5.62 -2.37 -16.12
CA SER A 146 4.48 -2.30 -17.04
C SER A 146 3.69 -3.60 -17.05
N TRP A 147 4.38 -4.73 -17.08
CA TRP A 147 3.80 -6.06 -16.94
C TRP A 147 3.10 -6.21 -15.58
N LYS A 148 3.85 -6.06 -14.49
CA LYS A 148 3.36 -6.42 -13.16
C LYS A 148 2.26 -5.51 -12.67
N SER A 149 2.37 -4.20 -12.92
CA SER A 149 1.31 -3.25 -12.56
C SER A 149 0.01 -3.51 -13.34
N SER A 150 0.10 -3.92 -14.60
CA SER A 150 -1.08 -4.29 -15.39
C SER A 150 -1.68 -5.62 -14.90
N ARG A 151 -0.82 -6.60 -14.60
CA ARG A 151 -1.23 -7.91 -14.08
C ARG A 151 -1.97 -7.82 -12.74
N LEU A 152 -1.56 -6.92 -11.85
CA LEU A 152 -2.28 -6.63 -10.59
C LEU A 152 -3.73 -6.13 -10.82
N GLU A 153 -4.04 -5.62 -12.02
CA GLU A 153 -5.39 -5.22 -12.44
C GLU A 153 -6.11 -6.29 -13.29
N GLY A 154 -5.54 -7.50 -13.41
CA GLY A 154 -6.14 -8.62 -14.14
C GLY A 154 -5.68 -8.77 -15.58
N ASN A 155 -4.66 -8.02 -16.03
CA ASN A 155 -4.06 -8.21 -17.36
C ASN A 155 -3.39 -9.59 -17.46
N THR A 156 -3.63 -10.27 -18.57
CA THR A 156 -3.28 -11.68 -18.81
C THR A 156 -1.96 -11.88 -19.54
N TYR A 157 -1.32 -10.82 -20.04
CA TYR A 157 -0.01 -10.92 -20.68
C TYR A 157 1.03 -11.56 -19.74
N SER A 158 1.85 -12.44 -20.30
CA SER A 158 3.09 -12.88 -19.68
C SER A 158 4.17 -11.79 -19.74
N LEU A 159 5.22 -11.98 -18.95
CA LEU A 159 6.37 -11.06 -18.99
C LEU A 159 7.05 -11.08 -20.37
N PHE A 160 7.15 -12.26 -20.99
CA PHE A 160 7.75 -12.42 -22.32
C PHE A 160 6.93 -11.68 -23.39
N GLU A 161 5.60 -11.86 -23.41
CA GLU A 161 4.72 -11.15 -24.34
C GLU A 161 4.78 -9.63 -24.13
N THR A 162 4.90 -9.18 -22.88
CA THR A 162 5.08 -7.75 -22.55
C THR A 162 6.40 -7.22 -23.10
N GLU A 163 7.49 -7.98 -22.96
CA GLU A 163 8.79 -7.62 -23.53
C GLU A 163 8.72 -7.50 -25.05
N THR A 164 8.14 -8.50 -25.73
CA THR A 164 7.93 -8.49 -27.19
C THR A 164 7.07 -7.31 -27.62
N LEU A 165 5.98 -7.01 -26.89
CA LEU A 165 5.12 -5.87 -27.18
C LEU A 165 5.88 -4.54 -27.08
N ILE A 166 6.66 -4.33 -26.03
CA ILE A 166 7.38 -3.08 -25.80
C ILE A 166 8.55 -2.90 -26.76
N LYS A 167 9.33 -3.96 -27.02
CA LYS A 167 10.57 -3.88 -27.82
C LYS A 167 10.33 -4.01 -29.33
N GLU A 168 9.39 -4.85 -29.73
CA GLU A 168 9.17 -5.20 -31.15
C GLU A 168 7.85 -4.65 -31.69
N ALA A 169 7.06 -3.96 -30.87
CA ALA A 169 5.72 -3.46 -31.22
C ALA A 169 4.79 -4.57 -31.76
N ARG A 170 5.00 -5.82 -31.30
CA ARG A 170 4.22 -6.98 -31.73
C ARG A 170 3.24 -7.40 -30.63
N GLU A 171 1.95 -7.32 -30.92
CA GLU A 171 0.90 -7.79 -30.02
C GLU A 171 0.87 -9.33 -29.95
N ALA A 172 0.60 -9.87 -28.76
CA ALA A 172 0.40 -11.30 -28.55
C ALA A 172 -1.02 -11.71 -28.99
N SER A 173 -1.15 -12.91 -29.55
CA SER A 173 -2.43 -13.47 -29.98
C SER A 173 -3.28 -13.94 -28.80
N GLY A 174 -4.59 -13.72 -28.85
CA GLY A 174 -5.53 -14.26 -27.85
C GLY A 174 -5.84 -13.33 -26.68
N HIS A 175 -5.27 -12.12 -26.66
CA HIS A 175 -5.55 -11.10 -25.65
C HIS A 175 -6.48 -10.00 -26.18
N ASN A 176 -7.11 -9.28 -25.25
CA ASN A 176 -7.88 -8.09 -25.61
C ASN A 176 -6.91 -6.94 -25.97
N LYS A 177 -7.21 -6.18 -27.03
CA LYS A 177 -6.44 -4.99 -27.43
C LYS A 177 -6.25 -3.99 -26.29
N LYS A 178 -7.24 -3.84 -25.39
CA LYS A 178 -7.12 -2.96 -24.21
C LYS A 178 -6.00 -3.40 -23.27
N GLU A 179 -5.68 -4.69 -23.19
CA GLU A 179 -4.58 -5.19 -22.37
C GLU A 179 -3.21 -4.76 -22.92
N ALA A 180 -3.02 -4.80 -24.23
CA ALA A 180 -1.82 -4.27 -24.88
C ALA A 180 -1.66 -2.76 -24.62
N ILE A 181 -2.76 -2.00 -24.79
CA ILE A 181 -2.79 -0.55 -24.54
C ILE A 181 -2.42 -0.24 -23.09
N MET A 182 -2.96 -0.99 -22.11
CA MET A 182 -2.62 -0.80 -20.69
C MET A 182 -1.11 -0.93 -20.43
N ILE A 183 -0.45 -1.91 -21.05
CA ILE A 183 1.00 -2.13 -20.91
C ILE A 183 1.78 -0.98 -21.55
N LEU A 184 1.43 -0.60 -22.78
CA LEU A 184 2.08 0.49 -23.50
C LEU A 184 1.92 1.83 -22.78
N ASN A 185 0.74 2.11 -22.23
CA ASN A 185 0.47 3.29 -21.42
C ASN A 185 1.32 3.30 -20.14
N HIS A 186 1.48 2.15 -19.49
CA HIS A 186 2.37 2.04 -18.34
C HIS A 186 3.82 2.37 -18.70
N LYS A 187 4.31 1.87 -19.83
CA LYS A 187 5.64 2.19 -20.35
C LYS A 187 5.78 3.70 -20.59
N VAL A 188 4.81 4.32 -21.25
CA VAL A 188 4.80 5.76 -21.52
C VAL A 188 4.78 6.57 -20.22
N ALA A 189 3.96 6.20 -19.25
CA ALA A 189 3.88 6.87 -17.96
C ALA A 189 5.18 6.73 -17.15
N PHE A 190 5.86 5.58 -17.23
CA PHE A 190 7.13 5.38 -16.55
C PHE A 190 8.26 6.16 -17.23
N ASP A 191 8.32 6.18 -18.57
CA ASP A 191 9.28 7.00 -19.31
C ASP A 191 9.10 8.50 -19.02
N TYR A 192 7.84 8.96 -18.87
CA TYR A 192 7.55 10.34 -18.47
C TYR A 192 8.22 10.70 -17.14
N ILE A 193 8.12 9.85 -16.12
CA ILE A 193 8.74 10.12 -14.81
C ILE A 193 10.26 9.95 -14.83
N LEU A 194 10.81 9.08 -15.70
CA LEU A 194 12.25 8.92 -15.89
C LEU A 194 12.88 10.11 -16.62
N SER A 195 12.15 10.75 -17.54
CA SER A 195 12.66 11.85 -18.36
C SER A 195 13.01 13.09 -17.53
N ASP A 196 12.25 13.35 -16.46
CA ASP A 196 12.51 14.44 -15.53
C ASP A 196 11.92 14.14 -14.13
N PRO A 197 12.62 13.32 -13.32
CA PRO A 197 12.16 12.95 -11.99
C PRO A 197 12.01 14.16 -11.06
N THR A 198 12.76 15.25 -11.32
CA THR A 198 12.79 16.43 -10.44
C THR A 198 11.44 17.12 -10.33
N LYS A 199 10.56 16.97 -11.34
CA LYS A 199 9.17 17.45 -11.34
C LYS A 199 8.31 16.85 -10.22
N PHE A 200 8.74 15.76 -9.60
CA PHE A 200 8.03 15.09 -8.51
C PHE A 200 8.65 15.34 -7.12
N LYS A 201 9.73 16.15 -7.01
CA LYS A 201 10.32 16.52 -5.70
C LYS A 201 9.31 17.24 -4.81
N LEU A 202 8.53 18.15 -5.41
CA LEU A 202 7.37 18.78 -4.81
C LEU A 202 6.13 18.34 -5.58
N LEU A 203 5.38 17.39 -5.01
CA LEU A 203 4.20 16.84 -5.66
C LEU A 203 3.12 17.91 -5.75
N LYS A 204 2.41 17.97 -6.88
CA LYS A 204 1.24 18.82 -7.09
C LYS A 204 0.06 17.96 -7.56
N PRO A 205 -1.20 18.33 -7.26
CA PRO A 205 -2.37 17.58 -7.73
C PRO A 205 -2.36 17.32 -9.24
N ILE A 206 -1.94 18.33 -10.02
CA ILE A 206 -1.81 18.23 -11.48
C ILE A 206 -0.87 17.11 -11.92
N LYS A 207 0.20 16.82 -11.18
CA LYS A 207 1.15 15.75 -11.53
C LYS A 207 0.53 14.35 -11.37
N ILE A 208 -0.38 14.18 -10.42
CA ILE A 208 -1.14 12.95 -10.26
C ILE A 208 -2.08 12.75 -11.46
N ARG A 209 -2.73 13.84 -11.91
CA ARG A 209 -3.57 13.83 -13.11
C ARG A 209 -2.76 13.57 -14.38
N ASP A 210 -1.62 14.23 -14.57
CA ASP A 210 -0.73 14.02 -15.73
C ASP A 210 -0.37 12.53 -15.87
N VAL A 211 0.03 11.88 -14.77
CA VAL A 211 0.34 10.44 -14.76
C VAL A 211 -0.90 9.60 -15.09
N HIS A 212 -2.05 9.94 -14.52
CA HIS A 212 -3.31 9.25 -14.82
C HIS A 212 -3.70 9.35 -16.28
N SER A 213 -3.67 10.55 -16.87
CA SER A 213 -3.97 10.80 -18.29
C SER A 213 -3.12 9.92 -19.22
N LEU A 214 -1.84 9.71 -18.90
CA LEU A 214 -0.96 8.81 -19.65
C LEU A 214 -1.38 7.34 -19.51
N LEU A 215 -1.82 6.92 -18.31
CA LEU A 215 -2.19 5.54 -18.01
C LEU A 215 -3.52 5.09 -18.64
N ILE A 216 -4.44 6.03 -18.83
CA ILE A 216 -5.80 5.79 -19.34
C ILE A 216 -5.99 6.10 -20.82
N LYS A 217 -4.97 6.65 -21.48
CA LYS A 217 -5.02 7.03 -22.89
C LYS A 217 -5.55 5.86 -23.75
N ASP A 218 -6.51 6.13 -24.62
CA ASP A 218 -7.11 5.14 -25.52
C ASP A 218 -7.81 3.95 -24.83
N LEU A 219 -8.22 4.09 -23.55
CA LEU A 219 -8.97 3.06 -22.79
C LEU A 219 -10.46 3.40 -22.54
N ASP A 220 -10.98 4.47 -23.15
CA ASP A 220 -12.36 4.99 -22.96
C ASP A 220 -12.66 5.42 -21.51
N VAL A 221 -11.65 5.94 -20.80
CA VAL A 221 -11.78 6.42 -19.42
C VAL A 221 -11.54 7.94 -19.40
N PRO A 222 -12.40 8.74 -18.72
CA PRO A 222 -12.15 10.16 -18.53
C PRO A 222 -10.88 10.43 -17.72
N ASP A 223 -10.12 11.45 -18.09
CA ASP A 223 -8.81 11.78 -17.52
C ASP A 223 -8.84 12.82 -16.38
N ASN A 224 -10.04 13.30 -16.03
CA ASN A 224 -10.25 14.31 -15.00
C ASN A 224 -10.74 13.68 -13.69
N TRP A 225 -10.78 14.47 -12.62
CA TRP A 225 -11.41 14.06 -11.36
C TRP A 225 -12.84 13.61 -11.63
N ARG A 226 -13.21 12.44 -11.10
CA ARG A 226 -14.53 11.91 -11.36
C ARG A 226 -15.61 12.75 -10.67
N SER A 227 -16.78 12.77 -11.29
CA SER A 227 -18.02 13.32 -10.73
C SER A 227 -19.11 12.26 -10.58
N ILE A 228 -18.73 10.98 -10.66
CA ILE A 228 -19.63 9.84 -10.56
C ILE A 228 -19.20 8.93 -9.40
N LEU A 229 -20.16 8.13 -8.92
CA LEU A 229 -19.92 7.08 -7.95
C LEU A 229 -19.08 5.95 -8.56
N VAL A 230 -18.16 5.41 -7.77
CA VAL A 230 -17.41 4.20 -8.11
C VAL A 230 -17.50 3.22 -6.95
N ARG A 231 -17.44 1.92 -7.25
CA ARG A 231 -17.34 0.85 -6.26
C ARG A 231 -16.05 0.08 -6.48
N ILE A 232 -15.51 -0.47 -5.40
CA ILE A 232 -14.34 -1.34 -5.45
C ILE A 232 -14.83 -2.78 -5.28
N ILE A 233 -14.48 -3.64 -6.23
CA ILE A 233 -14.88 -5.06 -6.17
C ILE A 233 -14.21 -5.74 -4.97
N GLY A 234 -15.00 -6.53 -4.24
CA GLY A 234 -14.53 -7.32 -3.10
C GLY A 234 -14.53 -6.58 -1.76
N THR A 235 -15.16 -5.42 -1.66
CA THR A 235 -15.33 -4.65 -0.41
C THR A 235 -16.62 -3.83 -0.39
N ASN A 236 -17.17 -3.62 0.81
CA ASN A 236 -18.27 -2.69 1.07
C ASN A 236 -17.80 -1.24 1.31
N TYR A 237 -16.49 -1.00 1.33
CA TYR A 237 -15.95 0.36 1.40
C TYR A 237 -16.37 1.22 0.19
N GLN A 238 -16.84 2.43 0.48
CA GLN A 238 -17.30 3.43 -0.47
C GLN A 238 -16.36 4.65 -0.42
N PRO A 239 -15.61 4.90 -1.52
CA PRO A 239 -14.82 6.11 -1.67
C PRO A 239 -15.69 7.38 -1.69
N ILE A 240 -15.04 8.53 -1.58
CA ILE A 240 -15.67 9.86 -1.67
C ILE A 240 -16.52 9.96 -2.95
N ASP A 241 -17.74 10.46 -2.88
CA ASP A 241 -18.65 10.56 -4.04
C ASP A 241 -18.73 11.95 -4.66
N ASN A 242 -18.37 12.98 -3.89
CA ASN A 242 -18.44 14.38 -4.30
C ASN A 242 -17.11 14.86 -4.91
N ARG A 243 -17.18 15.51 -6.09
CA ARG A 243 -16.00 16.03 -6.79
C ARG A 243 -15.17 17.04 -5.98
N PHE A 244 -15.82 17.98 -5.29
CA PHE A 244 -15.10 18.98 -4.47
C PHE A 244 -14.36 18.30 -3.31
N GLN A 245 -14.99 17.32 -2.68
CA GLN A 245 -14.34 16.52 -1.65
C GLN A 245 -13.19 15.66 -2.20
N ILE A 246 -13.29 15.16 -3.44
CA ILE A 246 -12.17 14.46 -4.09
C ILE A 246 -10.99 15.43 -4.27
N GLU A 247 -11.25 16.64 -4.75
CA GLU A 247 -10.23 17.68 -4.92
C GLU A 247 -9.58 18.06 -3.57
N ASP A 248 -10.37 18.23 -2.52
CA ASP A 248 -9.88 18.48 -1.15
C ASP A 248 -9.05 17.32 -0.61
N ALA A 249 -9.50 16.07 -0.81
CA ALA A 249 -8.75 14.89 -0.39
C ALA A 249 -7.41 14.81 -1.13
N VAL A 250 -7.39 15.03 -2.45
CA VAL A 250 -6.14 15.06 -3.24
C VAL A 250 -5.21 16.17 -2.76
N ALA A 251 -5.72 17.35 -2.41
CA ALA A 251 -4.93 18.42 -1.82
C ALA A 251 -4.28 17.98 -0.49
N LYS A 252 -5.04 17.34 0.40
CA LYS A 252 -4.52 16.78 1.67
C LYS A 252 -3.50 15.68 1.46
N ILE A 253 -3.68 14.81 0.46
CA ILE A 253 -2.70 13.78 0.09
C ILE A 253 -1.36 14.43 -0.26
N VAL A 254 -1.40 15.45 -1.12
CA VAL A 254 -0.21 16.18 -1.55
C VAL A 254 0.44 16.89 -0.37
N GLU A 255 -0.34 17.49 0.53
CA GLU A 255 0.16 18.12 1.75
C GLU A 255 0.91 17.12 2.64
N VAL A 256 0.31 15.96 2.93
CA VAL A 256 0.92 14.89 3.71
C VAL A 256 2.25 14.45 3.07
N ILE A 257 2.24 14.11 1.78
CA ILE A 257 3.43 13.64 1.06
C ILE A 257 4.55 14.70 1.05
N ASN A 258 4.21 15.97 0.84
CA ASN A 258 5.23 17.02 0.77
C ASN A 258 5.80 17.38 2.15
N LYS A 259 5.02 17.25 3.24
CA LYS A 259 5.50 17.42 4.62
C LYS A 259 6.40 16.26 5.08
N THR A 260 6.13 15.04 4.61
CA THR A 260 6.95 13.86 4.91
C THR A 260 8.37 14.06 4.39
N LYS A 261 9.39 13.75 5.20
CA LYS A 261 10.80 13.91 4.79
C LYS A 261 11.34 12.68 4.07
N SER A 262 11.02 11.49 4.58
CA SER A 262 11.58 10.22 4.10
C SER A 262 10.98 9.82 2.75
N PRO A 263 11.80 9.61 1.69
CA PRO A 263 11.32 9.14 0.39
C PRO A 263 10.52 7.82 0.39
N PRO A 264 10.91 6.75 1.13
CA PRO A 264 10.09 5.54 1.20
C PRO A 264 8.72 5.79 1.86
N GLU A 265 8.65 6.70 2.85
CA GLU A 265 7.37 7.10 3.44
C GLU A 265 6.49 7.81 2.41
N LYS A 266 7.04 8.81 1.69
CA LYS A 266 6.33 9.51 0.60
C LYS A 266 5.73 8.54 -0.40
N ALA A 267 6.52 7.56 -0.82
CA ALA A 267 6.10 6.56 -1.81
C ALA A 267 5.00 5.64 -1.28
N LEU A 268 5.13 5.12 -0.05
CA LEU A 268 4.08 4.31 0.58
C LEU A 268 2.77 5.11 0.75
N PHE A 269 2.86 6.37 1.15
CA PHE A 269 1.69 7.22 1.38
C PHE A 269 0.97 7.52 0.07
N ALA A 270 1.71 7.83 -1.00
CA ALA A 270 1.14 7.97 -2.34
C ALA A 270 0.46 6.68 -2.82
N LEU A 271 1.13 5.53 -2.66
CA LEU A 271 0.62 4.22 -3.05
C LEU A 271 -0.74 3.93 -2.39
N ALA A 272 -0.84 4.21 -1.09
CA ALA A 272 -2.01 3.92 -0.27
C ALA A 272 -3.14 4.95 -0.47
N LEU A 273 -2.85 6.23 -0.28
CA LEU A 273 -3.88 7.28 -0.22
C LEU A 273 -4.55 7.56 -1.57
N ILE A 274 -3.79 7.58 -2.67
CA ILE A 274 -4.37 7.80 -4.01
C ILE A 274 -5.32 6.65 -4.34
N ALA A 275 -4.91 5.42 -4.02
CA ALA A 275 -5.71 4.24 -4.25
C ALA A 275 -6.93 4.15 -3.31
N TYR A 276 -6.85 4.67 -2.09
CA TYR A 276 -7.99 4.71 -1.15
C TYR A 276 -9.03 5.76 -1.53
N THR A 277 -8.57 6.93 -1.99
CA THR A 277 -9.41 8.07 -2.36
C THR A 277 -10.18 7.81 -3.67
N GLN A 278 -9.60 7.01 -4.57
CA GLN A 278 -10.15 6.72 -5.90
C GLN A 278 -10.57 8.01 -6.64
N PRO A 279 -9.66 8.96 -6.89
CA PRO A 279 -10.02 10.26 -7.49
C PRO A 279 -10.50 10.19 -8.95
N PHE A 280 -10.28 9.07 -9.63
CA PHE A 280 -10.64 8.85 -11.04
C PHE A 280 -11.67 7.74 -11.21
N VAL A 281 -12.30 7.68 -12.39
CA VAL A 281 -13.27 6.63 -12.74
C VAL A 281 -12.62 5.24 -12.75
N ASP A 282 -11.42 5.13 -13.34
CA ASP A 282 -10.57 3.94 -13.32
C ASP A 282 -9.09 4.36 -13.36
N GLY A 283 -8.16 3.44 -13.11
CA GLY A 283 -6.72 3.66 -13.16
C GLY A 283 -6.09 4.07 -11.83
N ASN A 284 -6.88 4.25 -10.76
CA ASN A 284 -6.43 4.79 -9.47
C ASN A 284 -5.20 4.06 -8.89
N LYS A 285 -5.23 2.73 -8.86
CA LYS A 285 -4.14 1.90 -8.33
C LYS A 285 -2.90 1.89 -9.24
N ARG A 286 -3.09 1.97 -10.56
CA ARG A 286 -1.99 2.11 -11.52
C ARG A 286 -1.30 3.48 -11.36
N THR A 287 -2.08 4.54 -11.22
CA THR A 287 -1.59 5.90 -10.94
C THR A 287 -0.83 5.94 -9.62
N SER A 288 -1.36 5.33 -8.55
CA SER A 288 -0.69 5.35 -7.24
C SER A 288 0.69 4.65 -7.28
N ARG A 289 0.81 3.54 -8.02
CA ARG A 289 2.10 2.83 -8.22
C ARG A 289 3.12 3.67 -8.99
N ILE A 290 2.71 4.33 -10.08
CA ILE A 290 3.63 5.19 -10.86
C ILE A 290 4.03 6.43 -10.07
N VAL A 291 3.10 7.09 -9.39
CA VAL A 291 3.41 8.26 -8.54
C VAL A 291 4.34 7.88 -7.39
N ALA A 292 4.14 6.71 -6.75
CA ALA A 292 5.05 6.21 -5.73
C ALA A 292 6.48 6.04 -6.25
N ASN A 293 6.64 5.44 -7.43
CA ASN A 293 7.95 5.31 -8.07
C ASN A 293 8.55 6.66 -8.50
N ALA A 294 7.72 7.60 -8.94
CA ALA A 294 8.16 8.96 -9.27
C ALA A 294 8.74 9.68 -8.05
N LEU A 295 8.13 9.51 -6.88
CA LEU A 295 8.62 10.07 -5.61
C LEU A 295 9.95 9.44 -5.18
N LEU A 296 10.14 8.13 -5.38
CA LEU A 296 11.44 7.48 -5.12
C LEU A 296 12.52 8.03 -6.05
N LEU A 297 12.26 8.02 -7.36
CA LEU A 297 13.20 8.49 -8.38
C LEU A 297 13.57 9.98 -8.20
N ALA A 298 12.59 10.83 -7.86
CA ALA A 298 12.80 12.25 -7.62
C ALA A 298 13.79 12.54 -6.47
N ASN A 299 13.99 11.58 -5.58
CA ASN A 299 14.86 11.70 -4.41
C ASN A 299 16.09 10.78 -4.50
N ASP A 300 16.42 10.25 -5.68
CA ASP A 300 17.55 9.33 -5.89
C ASP A 300 17.42 7.99 -5.13
N TRP A 301 16.19 7.52 -4.95
CA TRP A 301 15.89 6.19 -4.40
C TRP A 301 15.61 5.16 -5.49
N CYS A 302 15.91 3.90 -5.18
CA CYS A 302 15.62 2.79 -6.09
C CYS A 302 14.11 2.69 -6.38
N PRO A 303 13.67 2.74 -7.65
CA PRO A 303 12.28 2.45 -8.00
C PRO A 303 11.93 0.97 -7.75
N MET A 304 10.68 0.70 -7.40
CA MET A 304 10.19 -0.66 -7.16
C MET A 304 9.67 -1.31 -8.46
N SER A 305 10.15 -2.51 -8.76
CA SER A 305 9.67 -3.31 -9.90
C SER A 305 8.32 -3.99 -9.66
N LEU A 306 8.01 -4.25 -8.39
CA LEU A 306 6.86 -5.04 -7.92
C LEU A 306 6.85 -6.51 -8.40
N ARG A 307 7.86 -6.95 -9.15
CA ARG A 307 7.87 -8.23 -9.88
C ARG A 307 7.61 -9.43 -8.98
N SER A 308 8.19 -9.46 -7.79
CA SER A 308 8.06 -10.57 -6.84
C SER A 308 6.79 -10.51 -5.99
N LEU A 309 6.00 -9.45 -6.11
CA LEU A 309 4.81 -9.25 -5.30
C LEU A 309 3.74 -10.29 -5.64
N ASP A 310 3.23 -11.00 -4.65
CA ASP A 310 2.07 -11.85 -4.83
C ASP A 310 0.80 -11.00 -5.03
N GLU A 311 0.00 -11.36 -6.03
CA GLU A 311 -1.20 -10.59 -6.39
C GLU A 311 -2.29 -10.68 -5.32
N THR A 312 -2.41 -11.84 -4.68
CA THR A 312 -3.39 -12.09 -3.62
C THR A 312 -3.01 -11.32 -2.37
N GLU A 313 -1.75 -11.38 -1.95
CA GLU A 313 -1.28 -10.65 -0.78
C GLU A 313 -1.35 -9.13 -0.98
N TYR A 314 -1.04 -8.62 -2.17
CA TYR A 314 -1.24 -7.20 -2.47
C TYR A 314 -2.72 -6.80 -2.41
N LYS A 315 -3.62 -7.59 -2.99
CA LYS A 315 -5.08 -7.33 -2.92
C LYS A 315 -5.56 -7.33 -1.46
N LYS A 316 -5.13 -8.31 -0.65
CA LYS A 316 -5.41 -8.36 0.80
C LYS A 316 -4.91 -7.11 1.52
N ALA A 317 -3.68 -6.68 1.27
CA ALA A 317 -3.11 -5.48 1.88
C ALA A 317 -3.87 -4.20 1.52
N MET A 318 -4.26 -4.05 0.24
CA MET A 318 -5.07 -2.91 -0.20
C MET A 318 -6.46 -2.92 0.43
N LEU A 319 -7.12 -4.08 0.46
CA LEU A 319 -8.44 -4.22 1.08
C LEU A 319 -8.42 -3.97 2.59
N LEU A 320 -7.39 -4.44 3.31
CA LEU A 320 -7.21 -4.10 4.73
C LEU A 320 -7.04 -2.59 4.94
N PHE A 321 -6.29 -1.91 4.06
CA PHE A 321 -6.18 -0.46 4.13
C PHE A 321 -7.51 0.25 3.86
N TYR A 322 -8.30 -0.25 2.90
CA TYR A 322 -9.61 0.33 2.58
C TYR A 322 -10.62 0.14 3.70
N GLU A 323 -10.67 -1.05 4.29
CA GLU A 323 -11.71 -1.44 5.24
C GLU A 323 -11.36 -1.10 6.69
N GLN A 324 -10.07 -1.04 7.05
CA GLN A 324 -9.63 -0.80 8.43
C GLN A 324 -8.75 0.45 8.57
N ASN A 325 -8.29 1.04 7.46
CA ASN A 325 -7.22 2.05 7.43
C ASN A 325 -5.91 1.56 8.05
N SER A 326 -5.69 0.24 8.12
CA SER A 326 -4.39 -0.31 8.50
C SER A 326 -3.47 -0.38 7.30
N LEU A 327 -2.36 0.36 7.40
CA LEU A 327 -1.24 0.38 6.47
C LEU A 327 -0.20 -0.69 6.80
N ALA A 328 -0.29 -1.35 7.96
CA ALA A 328 0.73 -2.26 8.47
C ALA A 328 1.14 -3.33 7.44
N TYR A 329 0.15 -3.99 6.83
CA TYR A 329 0.43 -5.08 5.89
C TYR A 329 0.96 -4.58 4.54
N LEU A 330 0.45 -3.44 4.05
CA LEU A 330 0.96 -2.81 2.83
C LEU A 330 2.39 -2.29 3.04
N LYS A 331 2.72 -1.76 4.22
CA LYS A 331 4.08 -1.33 4.59
C LYS A 331 5.06 -2.51 4.54
N GLU A 332 4.66 -3.66 5.09
CA GLU A 332 5.48 -4.87 5.07
C GLU A 332 5.81 -5.29 3.64
N LEU A 333 4.79 -5.40 2.77
CA LEU A 333 4.98 -5.74 1.36
C LEU A 333 5.84 -4.68 0.64
N PHE A 334 5.64 -3.39 0.93
CA PHE A 334 6.44 -2.31 0.35
C PHE A 334 7.93 -2.46 0.69
N ILE A 335 8.28 -2.73 1.96
CA ILE A 335 9.67 -2.93 2.40
C ILE A 335 10.28 -4.15 1.67
N GLN A 336 9.55 -5.26 1.61
CA GLN A 336 10.00 -6.48 0.91
C GLN A 336 10.24 -6.21 -0.59
N GLN A 337 9.37 -5.45 -1.24
CA GLN A 337 9.53 -5.10 -2.65
C GLN A 337 10.70 -4.14 -2.90
N PHE A 338 10.94 -3.19 -2.00
CA PHE A 338 12.10 -2.30 -2.09
C PHE A 338 13.41 -3.09 -1.95
N GLU A 339 13.47 -4.00 -0.99
CA GLU A 339 14.61 -4.92 -0.80
C GLU A 339 14.85 -5.81 -2.01
N PHE A 340 13.78 -6.36 -2.57
CA PHE A 340 13.85 -7.15 -3.79
C PHE A 340 14.38 -6.32 -4.97
N ALA A 341 13.95 -5.06 -5.11
CA ALA A 341 14.40 -4.17 -6.18
C ALA A 341 15.91 -3.87 -6.09
N VAL A 342 16.46 -3.59 -4.91
CA VAL A 342 17.91 -3.35 -4.82
C VAL A 342 18.73 -4.62 -5.00
N LYS A 343 18.21 -5.77 -4.55
CA LYS A 343 18.93 -7.04 -4.66
C LYS A 343 19.03 -7.56 -6.10
N ASN A 344 17.99 -7.34 -6.91
CA ASN A 344 17.85 -7.99 -8.23
C ASN A 344 18.05 -7.04 -9.42
N TYR A 345 18.17 -5.74 -9.16
CA TYR A 345 18.36 -4.70 -10.18
C TYR A 345 19.52 -3.82 -9.79
N PHE A 346 20.23 -3.34 -10.82
CA PHE A 346 21.45 -2.54 -10.72
C PHE A 346 22.64 -3.27 -10.11
#